data_AF-A0A3M2XHU0-F1
#
_entry.id   AF-A0A3M2XHU0-F1
#
_cell.length_a   1.000
_cell.length_b   1.000
_cell.length_c   1.000
_cell.angle_alpha   90.00
_cell.angle_beta   90.00
_cell.angle_gamma   90.00
#
_symmetry.space_group_name_H-M   'P 1'
#
loop_
_entity.id
_entity.type
_entity.pdbx_description
1 polymer ?
#
loop_
_entity_poly.entity_id
_entity_poly.type
_entity_poly.pdbx_seq_one_letter_code
_entity_poly.pdbx_strand_id
1 'polypeptide(L)'
;SAAEELNAVTDESARGLVQQNNEIEQAATAVNEMTSAVEEVARNAVSTSQASRNAATSAGDGRDLVQETVSAIERMSGDVKGTAELIINLATESRDIGKVLDVVADEVRALAHRTQQSTSEIERMIGSIQSGTEQAVSSMRNSTERAESTLNIAKGAGMALNTINVAVEEINERNMVIASAAEEQAQVAREVDRNL
;
A
#
# COMPACT_ATOMS: atom_id res chain seq x y z
N SER A 1 -12.98 -33.00 69.32
CA SER A 1 -14.42 -33.32 69.33
C SER A 1 -15.05 -33.01 67.98
N ALA A 2 -16.10 -33.72 67.54
CA ALA A 2 -16.76 -33.49 66.24
C ALA A 2 -17.21 -32.02 66.01
N ALA A 3 -17.55 -31.30 67.08
CA ALA A 3 -17.86 -29.88 67.01
C ALA A 3 -16.65 -28.97 66.71
N GLU A 4 -15.45 -29.31 67.22
CA GLU A 4 -14.22 -28.57 66.88
C GLU A 4 -13.80 -28.84 65.43
N GLU A 5 -14.03 -30.05 64.95
CA GLU A 5 -13.75 -30.46 63.57
C GLU A 5 -14.68 -29.76 62.58
N LEU A 6 -15.98 -29.66 62.89
CA LEU A 6 -16.93 -28.85 62.15
C LEU A 6 -16.55 -27.36 62.13
N ASN A 7 -16.18 -26.80 63.28
CA ASN A 7 -15.81 -25.38 63.38
C ASN A 7 -14.54 -25.08 62.57
N ALA A 8 -13.57 -26.01 62.54
CA ALA A 8 -12.37 -25.89 61.72
C ALA A 8 -12.69 -25.94 60.21
N VAL A 9 -13.57 -26.84 59.77
CA VAL A 9 -14.00 -26.95 58.37
C VAL A 9 -14.78 -25.70 57.92
N THR A 10 -15.63 -25.14 58.80
CA THR A 10 -16.36 -23.89 58.53
C THR A 10 -15.41 -22.70 58.39
N ASP A 11 -14.40 -22.56 59.28
CA ASP A 11 -13.40 -21.49 59.18
C ASP A 11 -12.53 -21.62 57.92
N GLU A 12 -12.17 -22.84 57.52
CA GLU A 12 -11.45 -23.10 56.26
C GLU A 12 -12.31 -22.77 55.03
N SER A 13 -13.60 -23.14 55.05
CA SER A 13 -14.54 -22.85 53.96
C SER A 13 -14.78 -21.34 53.81
N ALA A 14 -14.94 -20.61 54.91
CA ALA A 14 -15.10 -19.16 54.90
C ALA A 14 -13.86 -18.46 54.30
N ARG A 15 -12.65 -18.92 54.65
CA ARG A 15 -11.41 -18.41 54.03
C ARG A 15 -11.32 -18.74 52.54
N GLY A 16 -11.72 -19.96 52.15
CA GLY A 16 -11.78 -20.38 50.75
C GLY A 16 -12.74 -19.52 49.92
N LEU A 17 -13.90 -19.16 50.46
CA LEU A 17 -14.86 -18.28 49.79
C LEU A 17 -14.33 -16.85 49.60
N VAL A 18 -13.65 -16.29 50.61
CA VAL A 18 -13.01 -14.98 50.49
C VAL A 18 -11.92 -15.00 49.41
N GLN A 19 -11.09 -16.05 49.39
CA GLN A 19 -10.07 -16.24 48.35
C GLN A 19 -10.71 -16.30 46.96
N GLN A 20 -11.75 -17.13 46.79
CA GLN A 20 -12.44 -17.30 45.51
C GLN A 20 -13.15 -16.02 45.04
N ASN A 21 -13.74 -15.25 45.96
CA ASN A 21 -14.38 -13.98 45.63
C ASN A 21 -13.37 -12.97 45.05
N ASN A 22 -12.18 -12.88 45.66
CA ASN A 22 -11.09 -12.02 45.16
C ASN A 22 -10.62 -12.47 43.75
N GLU A 23 -10.53 -13.77 43.49
CA GLU A 23 -10.17 -14.30 42.17
C GLU A 23 -11.22 -13.95 41.10
N ILE A 24 -12.51 -13.96 41.46
CA ILE A 24 -13.60 -13.57 40.57
C ILE A 24 -13.56 -12.08 40.25
N GLU A 25 -13.31 -11.21 41.23
CA GLU A 25 -13.16 -9.76 40.98
C GLU A 25 -11.96 -9.46 40.06
N GLN A 26 -10.84 -10.18 40.24
CA GLN A 26 -9.69 -10.06 39.35
C GLN A 26 -10.02 -10.53 37.93
N ALA A 27 -10.74 -11.65 37.78
CA ALA A 27 -11.18 -12.15 36.48
C ALA A 27 -12.11 -11.14 35.78
N ALA A 28 -13.07 -10.57 36.50
CA ALA A 28 -13.98 -9.55 35.95
C ALA A 28 -13.22 -8.29 35.49
N THR A 29 -12.24 -7.85 36.27
CA THR A 29 -11.36 -6.72 35.90
C THR A 29 -10.57 -7.04 34.63
N ALA A 30 -9.96 -8.22 34.57
CA ALA A 30 -9.19 -8.66 33.40
C ALA A 30 -10.05 -8.77 32.13
N VAL A 31 -11.30 -9.22 32.23
CA VAL A 31 -12.24 -9.24 31.10
C VAL A 31 -12.57 -7.84 30.60
N ASN A 32 -12.75 -6.87 31.50
CA ASN A 32 -13.02 -5.49 31.12
C ASN A 32 -11.81 -4.83 30.42
N GLU A 33 -10.60 -5.07 30.93
CA GLU A 33 -9.36 -4.63 30.29
C GLU A 33 -9.16 -5.28 28.92
N MET A 34 -9.41 -6.59 28.81
CA MET A 34 -9.27 -7.33 27.56
C MET A 34 -10.29 -6.87 26.52
N THR A 35 -11.53 -6.57 26.92
CA THR A 35 -12.55 -6.00 26.03
C THR A 35 -12.10 -4.65 25.47
N SER A 36 -11.57 -3.79 26.34
CA SER A 36 -11.03 -2.47 25.93
C SER A 36 -9.87 -2.61 24.92
N ALA A 37 -8.94 -3.54 25.17
CA ALA A 37 -7.81 -3.81 24.27
C ALA A 37 -8.26 -4.37 22.92
N VAL A 38 -9.26 -5.26 22.91
CA VAL A 38 -9.82 -5.86 21.69
C VAL A 38 -10.51 -4.80 20.83
N GLU A 39 -11.27 -3.88 21.45
CA GLU A 39 -11.84 -2.74 20.72
C GLU A 39 -10.77 -1.85 20.08
N GLU A 40 -9.65 -1.63 20.77
CA GLU A 40 -8.54 -0.86 20.23
C GLU A 40 -7.89 -1.56 19.02
N VAL A 41 -7.67 -2.88 19.11
CA VAL A 41 -7.18 -3.70 18.00
C VAL A 41 -8.16 -3.64 16.81
N ALA A 42 -9.46 -3.72 17.07
CA ALA A 42 -10.49 -3.60 16.03
C ALA A 42 -10.45 -2.24 15.32
N ARG A 43 -10.36 -1.14 16.10
CA ARG A 43 -10.23 0.22 15.57
C ARG A 43 -8.96 0.36 14.71
N ASN A 44 -7.83 -0.15 15.19
CA ASN A 44 -6.56 -0.13 14.45
C ASN A 44 -6.62 -0.96 13.17
N ALA A 45 -7.29 -2.11 13.19
CA ALA A 45 -7.48 -2.96 12.02
C ALA A 45 -8.30 -2.24 10.93
N VAL A 46 -9.40 -1.58 11.31
CA VAL A 46 -10.23 -0.78 10.38
C VAL A 46 -9.43 0.38 9.78
N SER A 47 -8.70 1.14 10.60
CA SER A 47 -7.87 2.25 10.14
C SER A 47 -6.79 1.79 9.14
N THR A 48 -6.10 0.70 9.47
CA THR A 48 -5.07 0.10 8.58
C THR A 48 -5.70 -0.45 7.30
N SER A 49 -6.93 -0.96 7.35
CA SER A 49 -7.66 -1.45 6.17
C SER A 49 -7.98 -0.31 5.23
N GLN A 50 -8.41 0.83 5.78
CA GLN A 50 -8.65 2.04 4.99
C GLN A 50 -7.35 2.57 4.37
N ALA A 51 -6.25 2.62 5.13
CA ALA A 51 -4.94 3.02 4.61
C ALA A 51 -4.47 2.10 3.48
N SER A 52 -4.67 0.78 3.62
CA SER A 52 -4.33 -0.20 2.59
C SER A 52 -5.18 -0.02 1.33
N ARG A 53 -6.49 0.23 1.48
CA ARG A 53 -7.37 0.54 0.34
C ARG A 53 -6.94 1.82 -0.38
N ASN A 54 -6.62 2.87 0.37
CA ASN A 54 -6.12 4.12 -0.20
C ASN A 54 -4.83 3.90 -0.98
N ALA A 55 -3.88 3.14 -0.43
CA ALA A 55 -2.64 2.78 -1.11
C ALA A 55 -2.90 1.97 -2.40
N ALA A 56 -3.85 1.04 -2.39
CA ALA A 56 -4.24 0.29 -3.58
C ALA A 56 -4.81 1.21 -4.67
N THR A 57 -5.72 2.13 -4.30
CA THR A 57 -6.27 3.11 -5.25
C THR A 57 -5.18 4.00 -5.83
N SER A 58 -4.33 4.60 -4.99
CA SER A 58 -3.25 5.48 -5.46
C SER A 58 -2.23 4.76 -6.34
N ALA A 59 -1.93 3.49 -6.04
CA ALA A 59 -1.06 2.68 -6.89
C ALA A 59 -1.72 2.34 -8.24
N GLY A 60 -3.03 2.07 -8.24
CA GLY A 60 -3.82 1.89 -9.47
C GLY A 60 -3.81 3.14 -10.34
N ASP A 61 -4.18 4.29 -9.77
CA ASP A 61 -4.19 5.58 -10.47
C ASP A 61 -2.80 5.95 -11.00
N GLY A 62 -1.76 5.73 -10.19
CA GLY A 62 -0.37 5.97 -10.58
C GLY A 62 0.08 5.08 -11.74
N ARG A 63 -0.33 3.81 -11.77
CA ARG A 63 -0.06 2.90 -12.88
C ARG A 63 -0.71 3.38 -14.18
N ASP A 64 -1.96 3.80 -14.09
CA ASP A 64 -2.73 4.25 -15.25
C ASP A 64 -2.14 5.56 -15.83
N LEU A 65 -1.72 6.49 -14.97
CA LEU A 65 -0.99 7.71 -15.37
C LEU A 65 0.35 7.39 -16.05
N VAL A 66 1.09 6.40 -15.54
CA VAL A 66 2.34 5.94 -16.15
C VAL A 66 2.07 5.36 -17.55
N GLN A 67 1.01 4.57 -17.73
CA GLN A 67 0.63 4.04 -19.05
C GLN A 67 0.27 5.14 -20.05
N GLU A 68 -0.47 6.16 -19.63
CA GLU A 68 -0.75 7.33 -20.46
C GLU A 68 0.54 8.07 -20.86
N THR A 69 1.45 8.22 -19.90
CA THR A 69 2.74 8.89 -20.13
C THR A 69 3.61 8.13 -21.11
N VAL A 70 3.70 6.80 -21.00
CA VAL A 70 4.42 5.95 -21.97
C VAL A 70 3.82 6.11 -23.37
N SER A 71 2.49 6.08 -23.48
CA SER A 71 1.80 6.27 -24.77
C SER A 71 2.05 7.65 -25.38
N ALA A 72 2.21 8.70 -24.56
CA ALA A 72 2.58 10.04 -25.01
C ALA A 72 4.04 10.09 -25.50
N ILE A 73 4.97 9.44 -24.79
CA ILE A 73 6.38 9.36 -25.18
C ILE A 73 6.56 8.58 -26.49
N GLU A 74 5.84 7.46 -26.67
CA GLU A 74 5.88 6.68 -27.91
C GLU A 74 5.40 7.49 -29.12
N ARG A 75 4.31 8.27 -28.97
CA ARG A 75 3.84 9.20 -30.00
C ARG A 75 4.89 10.26 -30.32
N MET A 76 5.45 10.91 -29.30
CA MET A 76 6.50 11.93 -29.48
C MET A 76 7.73 11.37 -30.19
N SER A 77 8.16 10.15 -29.85
CA SER A 77 9.28 9.48 -30.51
C SER A 77 8.98 9.23 -32.00
N GLY A 78 7.74 8.85 -32.33
CA GLY A 78 7.25 8.76 -33.70
C GLY A 78 7.31 10.10 -34.45
N ASP A 79 6.82 11.18 -33.86
CA ASP A 79 6.82 12.52 -34.47
C ASP A 79 8.24 13.05 -34.71
N VAL A 80 9.14 12.81 -33.75
CA VAL A 80 10.57 13.17 -33.87
C VAL A 80 11.23 12.40 -35.02
N LYS A 81 10.92 11.10 -35.16
CA LYS A 81 11.41 10.29 -36.28
C LYS A 81 10.87 10.80 -37.62
N GLY A 82 9.58 11.14 -37.71
CA GLY A 82 9.01 11.72 -38.93
C GLY A 82 9.63 13.07 -39.29
N THR A 83 9.91 13.91 -38.29
CA THR A 83 10.61 15.19 -38.49
C THR A 83 12.04 14.97 -39.00
N ALA A 84 12.74 13.95 -38.48
CA ALA A 84 14.07 13.58 -38.95
C ALA A 84 14.08 13.25 -40.45
N GLU A 85 13.12 12.45 -40.90
CA GLU A 85 12.97 12.06 -42.30
C GLU A 85 12.74 13.27 -43.22
N LEU A 86 11.87 14.21 -42.80
CA LEU A 86 11.63 15.46 -43.55
C LEU A 86 12.91 16.31 -43.69
N ILE A 87 13.72 16.39 -42.64
CA ILE A 87 14.96 17.18 -42.64
C ILE A 87 16.02 16.53 -43.55
N ILE A 88 16.15 15.21 -43.52
CA ILE A 88 17.06 14.47 -44.41
C ILE A 88 16.66 14.68 -45.88
N ASN A 89 15.37 14.66 -46.18
CA ASN A 89 14.87 14.93 -47.53
C ASN A 89 15.19 16.37 -47.97
N LEU A 90 14.93 17.36 -47.12
CA LEU A 90 15.25 18.77 -47.41
C LEU A 90 16.75 19.00 -47.65
N ALA A 91 17.61 18.34 -46.87
CA ALA A 91 19.05 18.42 -47.02
C ALA A 91 19.54 17.81 -48.34
N THR A 92 18.87 16.76 -48.81
CA THR A 92 19.16 16.11 -50.10
C THR A 92 18.76 17.02 -51.26
N GLU A 93 17.55 17.58 -51.22
CA GLU A 93 17.05 18.50 -52.24
C GLU A 93 17.90 19.78 -52.34
N SER A 94 18.29 20.36 -51.19
CA SER A 94 19.19 21.52 -51.13
C SER A 94 20.57 21.25 -51.76
N ARG A 95 21.09 20.02 -51.60
CA ARG A 95 22.36 19.60 -52.21
C ARG A 95 22.26 19.52 -53.73
N ASP A 96 21.13 19.06 -54.25
CA ASP A 96 20.93 18.91 -55.68
C ASP A 96 20.69 20.26 -56.37
N ILE A 97 19.99 21.20 -55.73
CA ILE A 97 19.89 22.60 -56.19
C ILE A 97 21.27 23.25 -56.31
N GLY A 98 22.15 23.03 -55.32
CA GLY A 98 23.51 23.58 -55.33
C GLY A 98 24.41 23.08 -56.47
N LYS A 99 24.09 21.95 -57.12
CA LYS A 99 24.84 21.43 -58.28
C LYS A 99 24.43 22.06 -59.61
N VAL A 100 23.25 22.66 -59.71
CA VAL A 100 22.67 23.13 -60.98
C VAL A 100 23.03 24.59 -61.29
N LEU A 101 23.49 25.38 -60.31
CA LEU A 101 23.65 26.84 -60.41
C LEU A 101 25.11 27.33 -60.45
N ASP A 102 25.85 27.01 -61.51
CA ASP A 102 27.27 27.39 -61.69
C ASP A 102 27.52 28.92 -61.87
N VAL A 103 26.47 29.74 -61.99
CA VAL A 103 26.56 31.21 -62.24
C VAL A 103 26.19 32.07 -61.02
N VAL A 104 25.67 31.48 -59.93
CA VAL A 104 25.35 32.14 -58.64
C VAL A 104 26.07 31.41 -57.48
N ALA A 105 27.25 30.85 -57.78
CA ALA A 105 27.76 29.66 -57.11
C ALA A 105 28.13 29.83 -55.62
N ASP A 106 28.59 31.01 -55.19
CA ASP A 106 29.14 31.16 -53.84
C ASP A 106 28.05 31.30 -52.77
N GLU A 107 27.04 32.16 -52.96
CA GLU A 107 25.90 32.27 -52.04
C GLU A 107 25.12 30.95 -51.92
N VAL A 108 24.88 30.26 -53.04
CA VAL A 108 24.12 28.99 -53.04
C VAL A 108 24.93 27.87 -52.38
N ARG A 109 26.26 27.79 -52.61
CA ARG A 109 27.13 26.84 -51.90
C ARG A 109 27.19 27.13 -50.40
N ALA A 110 27.31 28.40 -50.01
CA ALA A 110 27.31 28.80 -48.61
C ALA A 110 25.98 28.42 -47.92
N LEU A 111 24.84 28.62 -48.61
CA LEU A 111 23.54 28.21 -48.10
C LEU A 111 23.42 26.69 -47.98
N ALA A 112 23.82 25.93 -49.00
CA ALA A 112 23.81 24.47 -48.97
C ALA A 112 24.71 23.90 -47.84
N HIS A 113 25.89 24.51 -47.63
CA HIS A 113 26.79 24.14 -46.54
C HIS A 113 26.16 24.41 -45.17
N ARG A 114 25.53 25.58 -44.98
CA ARG A 114 24.81 25.91 -43.74
C ARG A 114 23.65 24.95 -43.50
N THR A 115 22.88 24.60 -44.52
CA THR A 115 21.80 23.61 -44.42
C THR A 115 22.35 22.25 -43.97
N GLN A 116 23.44 21.76 -44.57
CA GLN A 116 24.09 20.51 -44.14
C GLN A 116 24.57 20.55 -42.69
N GLN A 117 25.16 21.66 -42.25
CA GLN A 117 25.60 21.80 -40.87
C GLN A 117 24.40 21.74 -39.91
N SER A 118 23.33 22.49 -40.19
CA SER A 118 22.11 22.46 -39.39
C SER A 118 21.45 21.08 -39.39
N THR A 119 21.43 20.37 -40.51
CA THR A 119 20.93 18.99 -40.57
C THR A 119 21.73 18.07 -39.65
N SER A 120 23.06 18.15 -39.65
CA SER A 120 23.91 17.34 -38.76
C SER A 120 23.73 17.68 -37.27
N GLU A 121 23.46 18.94 -36.95
CA GLU A 121 23.09 19.35 -35.59
C GLU A 121 21.74 18.76 -35.18
N ILE A 122 20.74 18.76 -36.08
CA ILE A 122 19.42 18.19 -35.82
C ILE A 122 19.48 16.66 -35.66
N GLU A 123 20.26 15.96 -36.48
CA GLU A 123 20.49 14.51 -36.32
C GLU A 123 21.04 14.17 -34.92
N ARG A 124 21.99 14.97 -34.42
CA ARG A 124 22.52 14.82 -33.05
C ARG A 124 21.46 15.09 -31.98
N MET A 125 20.63 16.13 -32.15
CA MET A 125 19.53 16.42 -31.24
C MET A 125 18.49 15.29 -31.22
N ILE A 126 18.11 14.76 -32.38
CA ILE A 126 17.19 13.63 -32.51
C ILE A 126 17.73 12.40 -31.80
N GLY A 127 19.01 12.06 -32.00
CA GLY A 127 19.64 10.94 -31.29
C GLY A 127 19.61 11.12 -29.78
N SER A 128 19.82 12.35 -29.30
CA SER A 128 19.75 12.68 -27.87
C SER A 128 18.32 12.57 -27.32
N ILE A 129 17.32 13.03 -28.07
CA ILE A 129 15.90 12.89 -27.73
C ILE A 129 15.51 11.42 -27.67
N GLN A 130 15.86 10.63 -28.70
CA GLN A 130 15.56 9.19 -28.74
C GLN A 130 16.15 8.47 -27.53
N SER A 131 17.42 8.69 -27.23
CA SER A 131 18.07 8.10 -26.05
C SER A 131 17.38 8.53 -24.74
N GLY A 132 17.00 9.81 -24.61
CA GLY A 132 16.25 10.30 -23.46
C GLY A 132 14.86 9.66 -23.33
N THR A 133 14.16 9.45 -24.44
CA THR A 133 12.85 8.78 -24.44
C THR A 133 12.95 7.31 -24.03
N GLU A 134 13.98 6.58 -24.48
CA GLU A 134 14.21 5.19 -24.07
C GLU A 134 14.45 5.08 -22.55
N GLN A 135 15.24 6.00 -21.99
CA GLN A 135 15.48 6.07 -20.54
C GLN A 135 14.20 6.38 -19.76
N ALA A 136 13.37 7.30 -20.27
CA ALA A 136 12.09 7.64 -19.68
C ALA A 136 11.14 6.45 -19.68
N VAL A 137 10.99 5.74 -20.80
CA VAL A 137 10.17 4.53 -20.90
C VAL A 137 10.67 3.43 -19.95
N SER A 138 12.00 3.25 -19.83
CA SER A 138 12.57 2.28 -18.88
C SER A 138 12.25 2.64 -17.43
N SER A 139 12.31 3.92 -17.07
CA SER A 139 11.98 4.41 -15.72
C SER A 139 10.48 4.27 -15.41
N MET A 140 9.64 4.46 -16.43
CA MET A 140 8.20 4.25 -16.35
C MET A 140 7.84 2.78 -16.15
N ARG A 141 8.49 1.84 -16.86
CA ARG A 141 8.32 0.40 -16.61
C ARG A 141 8.63 0.01 -15.17
N ASN A 142 9.73 0.51 -14.62
CA ASN A 142 10.06 0.28 -13.20
C ASN A 142 8.97 0.86 -12.26
N SER A 143 8.45 2.05 -12.58
CA SER A 143 7.35 2.66 -11.82
C SER A 143 6.08 1.81 -11.86
N THR A 144 5.74 1.22 -13.01
CA THR A 144 4.63 0.26 -13.15
C THR A 144 4.84 -0.97 -12.28
N GLU A 145 6.02 -1.59 -12.30
CA GLU A 145 6.34 -2.76 -11.46
C GLU A 145 6.21 -2.44 -9.96
N ARG A 146 6.65 -1.24 -9.54
CA ARG A 146 6.51 -0.78 -8.16
C ARG A 146 5.05 -0.55 -7.76
N ALA A 147 4.24 0.01 -8.66
CA ALA A 147 2.81 0.19 -8.44
C ALA A 147 2.10 -1.17 -8.29
N GLU A 148 2.43 -2.15 -9.13
CA GLU A 148 1.91 -3.52 -9.00
C GLU A 148 2.33 -4.20 -7.69
N SER A 149 3.59 -4.04 -7.28
CA SER A 149 4.05 -4.54 -5.99
C SER A 149 3.27 -3.91 -4.83
N THR A 150 3.02 -2.60 -4.89
CA THR A 150 2.22 -1.86 -3.89
C THR A 150 0.78 -2.38 -3.83
N LEU A 151 0.16 -2.62 -4.98
CA LEU A 151 -1.18 -3.24 -5.06
C LEU A 151 -1.22 -4.62 -4.40
N ASN A 152 -0.21 -5.45 -4.64
CA ASN A 152 -0.12 -6.78 -4.04
C ASN A 152 0.05 -6.72 -2.52
N ILE A 153 0.90 -5.81 -2.03
CA ILE A 153 1.10 -5.59 -0.58
C ILE A 153 -0.20 -5.10 0.06
N ALA A 154 -0.87 -4.11 -0.53
CA ALA A 154 -2.12 -3.58 -0.02
C ALA A 154 -3.23 -4.66 0.03
N LYS A 155 -3.30 -5.53 -0.98
CA LYS A 155 -4.21 -6.67 -0.99
C LYS A 155 -3.87 -7.69 0.10
N GLY A 156 -2.59 -7.99 0.28
CA GLY A 156 -2.09 -8.85 1.36
C GLY A 156 -2.46 -8.32 2.75
N ALA A 157 -2.24 -7.02 2.99
CA ALA A 157 -2.64 -6.35 4.22
C ALA A 157 -4.16 -6.43 4.43
N GLY A 158 -4.96 -6.22 3.38
CA GLY A 158 -6.42 -6.38 3.45
C GLY A 158 -6.87 -7.77 3.92
N MET A 159 -6.23 -8.84 3.44
CA MET A 159 -6.53 -10.22 3.88
C MET A 159 -6.11 -10.47 5.33
N ALA A 160 -4.94 -9.99 5.74
CA ALA A 160 -4.46 -10.10 7.12
C ALA A 160 -5.40 -9.39 8.10
N LEU A 161 -5.88 -8.19 7.74
CA LEU A 161 -6.83 -7.42 8.54
C LEU A 161 -8.21 -8.08 8.64
N ASN A 162 -8.66 -8.74 7.56
CA ASN A 162 -9.87 -9.54 7.63
C ASN A 162 -9.73 -10.70 8.64
N THR A 163 -8.56 -11.32 8.69
CA THR A 163 -8.25 -12.38 9.68
C THR A 163 -8.27 -11.83 11.10
N ILE A 164 -7.71 -10.62 11.31
CA ILE A 164 -7.74 -9.93 12.61
C ILE A 164 -9.18 -9.64 13.05
N ASN A 165 -10.04 -9.15 12.15
CA ASN A 165 -11.43 -8.87 12.49
C ASN A 165 -12.18 -10.13 12.96
N VAL A 166 -11.98 -11.27 12.29
CA VAL A 166 -12.58 -12.56 12.72
C VAL A 166 -12.07 -12.96 14.11
N ALA A 167 -10.77 -12.81 14.38
CA ALA A 167 -10.20 -13.13 15.69
C ALA A 167 -10.72 -12.20 16.80
N VAL A 168 -10.91 -10.92 16.51
CA VAL A 168 -11.49 -9.92 17.43
C VAL A 168 -12.92 -10.27 17.80
N GLU A 169 -13.74 -10.72 16.84
CA GLU A 169 -15.10 -11.18 17.10
C GLU A 169 -15.11 -12.41 18.01
N GLU A 170 -14.24 -13.40 17.75
CA GLU A 170 -14.12 -14.60 18.58
C GLU A 170 -13.67 -14.28 20.02
N ILE A 171 -12.76 -13.32 20.20
CA ILE A 171 -12.32 -12.91 21.54
C ILE A 171 -13.46 -12.20 22.28
N ASN A 172 -14.24 -11.35 21.61
CA ASN A 172 -15.40 -10.71 22.24
C ASN A 172 -16.44 -11.74 22.73
N GLU A 173 -16.73 -12.77 21.93
CA GLU A 173 -17.62 -13.85 22.35
C GLU A 173 -17.08 -14.56 23.60
N ARG A 174 -15.78 -14.89 23.62
CA ARG A 174 -15.13 -15.52 24.78
C ARG A 174 -15.16 -14.62 26.02
N ASN A 175 -14.96 -13.31 25.86
CA ASN A 175 -15.05 -12.36 26.96
C ASN A 175 -16.45 -12.34 27.58
N MET A 176 -17.51 -12.39 26.77
CA MET A 176 -18.89 -12.49 27.30
C MET A 176 -19.12 -13.79 28.08
N VAL A 177 -18.60 -14.91 27.59
CA VAL A 177 -18.70 -16.20 28.29
C VAL A 177 -17.97 -16.16 29.63
N ILE A 178 -16.75 -15.60 29.68
CA ILE A 178 -15.98 -15.47 30.92
C ILE A 178 -16.70 -14.54 31.90
N ALA A 179 -17.22 -13.40 31.43
CA ALA A 179 -17.99 -12.48 32.28
C ALA A 179 -19.21 -13.17 32.90
N SER A 180 -19.99 -13.91 32.09
CA SER A 180 -21.13 -14.68 32.58
C SER A 180 -20.73 -15.74 33.60
N ALA A 181 -19.64 -16.47 33.37
CA ALA A 181 -19.15 -17.49 34.30
C ALA A 181 -18.66 -16.87 35.63
N ALA A 182 -18.01 -15.70 35.57
CA ALA A 182 -17.59 -14.96 36.76
C ALA A 182 -18.80 -14.49 37.59
N GLU A 183 -19.86 -14.00 36.95
CA GLU A 183 -21.11 -13.63 37.64
C GLU A 183 -21.79 -14.83 38.31
N GLU A 184 -21.83 -15.98 37.64
CA GLU A 184 -22.39 -17.22 38.18
C GLU A 184 -21.58 -17.73 39.38
N GLN A 185 -20.25 -17.76 39.28
CA GLN A 185 -19.37 -18.13 40.39
C GLN A 185 -19.51 -17.17 41.58
N ALA A 186 -19.67 -15.87 41.33
CA ALA A 186 -19.90 -14.89 42.40
C ALA A 186 -21.23 -15.17 43.13
N GLN A 187 -22.26 -15.60 42.40
CA GLN A 187 -23.54 -15.99 42.98
C GLN A 187 -23.40 -17.26 43.83
N VAL A 188 -22.74 -18.30 43.32
CA VAL A 188 -22.50 -19.54 44.06
C VAL A 188 -21.70 -19.26 45.34
N ALA A 189 -20.64 -18.45 45.27
CA ALA A 189 -19.85 -18.09 46.45
C ALA A 189 -20.69 -17.39 47.53
N ARG A 190 -21.57 -16.46 47.14
CA ARG A 190 -22.51 -15.80 48.07
C ARG A 190 -23.54 -16.75 48.66
N GLU A 191 -23.99 -17.74 47.91
CA GLU A 191 -24.95 -18.73 48.38
C GLU A 191 -24.30 -19.70 49.38
N VAL A 192 -23.06 -20.14 49.14
CA VAL A 192 -22.31 -20.97 50.09
C VAL A 192 -22.01 -20.18 51.36
N ASP A 193 -21.57 -18.92 51.26
CA ASP A 193 -21.35 -18.03 52.42
C ASP A 193 -22.59 -17.88 53.30
N ARG A 194 -23.78 -17.85 52.67
CA ARG A 194 -25.07 -17.72 53.38
C ARG A 194 -25.56 -19.02 54.02
N ASN A 195 -25.05 -20.16 53.57
CA ASN A 195 -25.40 -21.50 54.07
C ASN A 195 -24.42 -22.04 55.12
N LEU A 196 -23.27 -21.39 55.31
CA LEU A 196 -22.31 -21.64 56.41
C LEU A 196 -22.80 -21.00 57.73
#